data_AF-A0A657K3R4-F1
#
_entry.id   AF-A0A657K3R4-F1
#
_cell.length_a   1.000
_cell.length_b   1.000
_cell.length_c   1.000
_cell.angle_alpha   90.00
_cell.angle_beta   90.00
_cell.angle_gamma   90.00
#
_symmetry.space_group_name_H-M   'P 1'
#
loop_
_entity.id
_entity.type
_entity.pdbx_description
1 polymer ?
#
loop_
_entity_poly.entity_id
_entity_poly.type
_entity_poly.pdbx_seq_one_letter_code
_entity_poly.pdbx_strand_id
1 'polypeptide(L)' 'MELGSPYQNGYIKRFNRTYRTEVLDLYLFNSLTQAKRITEEWLTIYNTERSHEALNNMTPIEYKTLNRLLNSLR' A
#
# COMPACT_ATOMS: atom_id res chain seq x y z
N MET A 1 -10.07 -15.57 14.66
CA MET A 1 -9.55 -14.74 13.55
C MET A 1 -10.51 -13.57 13.44
N GLU A 2 -10.22 -12.45 14.10
CA GLU A 2 -11.16 -11.32 14.11
C GLU A 2 -11.31 -10.78 12.69
N LEU A 3 -12.56 -10.73 12.23
CA LEU A 3 -12.93 -10.12 10.96
C LEU A 3 -12.75 -8.61 11.11
N GLY A 4 -11.57 -8.13 10.72
CA GLY A 4 -11.33 -6.70 10.53
C GLY A 4 -12.46 -6.11 9.69
N SER A 5 -12.83 -4.85 9.98
CA SER A 5 -14.01 -4.22 9.39
C SER A 5 -13.99 -4.35 7.85
N PRO A 6 -15.15 -4.41 7.17
CA PRO A 6 -15.21 -4.56 5.71
C PRO A 6 -14.32 -3.56 4.96
N TYR A 7 -14.13 -2.36 5.53
CA TYR A 7 -13.24 -1.33 5.01
C TYR A 7 -11.76 -1.70 5.11
N GLN A 8 -11.30 -2.24 6.24
CA GLN A 8 -9.92 -2.74 6.41
C GLN A 8 -9.64 -3.89 5.45
N ASN A 9 -10.62 -4.79 5.29
CA ASN A 9 -10.54 -5.91 4.36
C ASN A 9 -10.45 -5.42 2.90
N GLY A 10 -11.16 -4.35 2.54
CA GLY A 10 -11.13 -3.75 1.21
C GLY A 10 -9.80 -3.10 0.83
N TYR A 11 -9.13 -2.43 1.79
CA TYR A 11 -7.80 -1.85 1.57
C TYR A 11 -6.74 -2.94 1.34
N ILE A 12 -6.67 -3.92 2.25
CA ILE A 12 -5.68 -5.01 2.18
C ILE A 12 -5.85 -5.83 0.90
N LYS A 13 -7.10 -6.11 0.50
CA LYS A 13 -7.38 -6.81 -0.76
C LYS A 13 -6.87 -6.05 -1.99
N ARG A 14 -7.07 -4.73 -2.06
CA ARG A 14 -6.55 -3.91 -3.17
C ARG A 14 -5.02 -3.91 -3.18
N PHE A 15 -4.40 -3.66 -2.04
CA PHE A 15 -2.94 -3.69 -1.89
C PHE A 15 -2.36 -5.02 -2.38
N ASN A 16 -2.86 -6.15 -1.88
CA ASN A 16 -2.37 -7.48 -2.25
C ASN A 16 -2.59 -7.80 -3.73
N ARG A 17 -3.73 -7.38 -4.29
CA ARG A 17 -4.01 -7.56 -5.72
C ARG A 17 -2.99 -6.80 -6.57
N THR A 18 -2.75 -5.53 -6.26
CA THR A 18 -1.82 -4.68 -7.01
C THR A 18 -0.39 -5.18 -6.87
N TYR A 19 0.04 -5.52 -5.65
CA TYR A 19 1.38 -6.08 -5.41
C TYR A 19 1.60 -7.38 -6.19
N ARG A 20 0.58 -8.25 -6.26
CA ARG A 20 0.67 -9.46 -7.07
C ARG A 20 0.89 -9.14 -8.55
N THR A 21 0.06 -8.28 -9.13
CA THR A 21 0.11 -7.99 -10.57
C THR A 21 1.34 -7.19 -10.99
N GLU A 22 1.88 -6.34 -10.11
CA GLU A 22 2.97 -5.41 -10.45
C GLU A 22 4.34 -5.87 -9.95
N VAL A 23 4.39 -6.84 -9.04
CA VAL A 23 5.65 -7.35 -8.50
C VAL A 23 5.74 -8.86 -8.69
N LEU A 24 4.80 -9.62 -8.15
CA LEU A 24 4.93 -11.09 -8.17
C LEU A 24 4.76 -11.69 -9.58
N ASP A 25 3.91 -11.10 -10.41
CA ASP A 25 3.66 -11.58 -11.77
C ASP A 25 4.72 -11.06 -12.78
N LEU A 26 5.45 -9.98 -12.46
CA LEU A 26 6.45 -9.37 -13.35
C LEU A 26 7.89 -9.85 -13.12
N TYR A 27 8.21 -10.34 -11.93
CA TYR A 27 9.57 -10.68 -11.56
C TYR A 27 9.73 -12.17 -11.22
N LEU A 28 10.76 -12.79 -11.80
CA LEU A 28 11.28 -14.07 -11.31
C LEU A 28 12.40 -13.78 -10.29
N PHE A 29 12.17 -14.16 -9.04
CA PHE A 29 13.14 -13.92 -7.97
C PHE A 29 14.16 -15.06 -7.89
N ASN A 30 15.45 -14.69 -7.88
CA ASN A 30 16.55 -15.62 -7.70
C ASN A 30 16.99 -15.76 -6.24
N SER A 31 16.51 -14.88 -5.35
CA SER A 31 16.74 -14.95 -3.92
C SER A 31 15.70 -14.13 -3.13
N LEU A 32 15.55 -14.45 -1.85
CA LEU A 32 14.72 -13.66 -0.94
C LEU A 32 15.24 -12.22 -0.79
N THR A 33 16.56 -12.02 -0.83
CA THR A 33 17.16 -10.68 -0.77
C THR A 33 16.75 -9.83 -1.96
N GLN A 34 16.76 -10.41 -3.17
CA GLN A 34 16.29 -9.71 -4.37
C GLN A 34 14.80 -9.36 -4.25
N ALA A 35 13.97 -10.31 -3.80
CA ALA A 35 12.55 -10.07 -3.60
C ALA A 35 12.29 -8.92 -2.61
N LYS A 36 13.01 -8.89 -1.48
CA LYS A 36 12.90 -7.81 -0.49
C LYS A 36 13.26 -6.45 -1.08
N ARG A 37 14.38 -6.34 -1.79
CA ARG A 37 14.80 -5.08 -2.41
C ARG A 37 13.74 -4.55 -3.38
N ILE A 38 13.24 -5.40 -4.28
CA ILE A 38 12.21 -5.01 -5.25
C ILE A 38 10.91 -4.61 -4.52
N THR A 39 10.56 -5.33 -3.45
CA THR A 39 9.39 -5.01 -2.62
C THR A 39 9.55 -3.64 -1.96
N GLU A 40 10.72 -3.33 -1.41
CA GLU A 40 11.01 -2.04 -0.75
C GLU A 40 10.97 -0.86 -1.73
N GLU A 41 11.53 -1.05 -2.93
CA GLU A 41 11.46 -0.06 -4.01
C GLU A 41 10.00 0.17 -4.43
N TRP A 42 9.24 -0.90 -4.66
CA TRP A 42 7.83 -0.80 -5.03
C TRP A 42 6.97 -0.19 -3.91
N LEU A 43 7.23 -0.55 -2.65
CA LEU A 43 6.54 0.02 -1.49
C LEU A 43 6.79 1.51 -1.35
N THR A 44 7.99 1.98 -1.67
CA THR A 44 8.30 3.41 -1.70
C THR A 44 7.35 4.11 -2.67
N ILE A 45 7.37 3.69 -3.94
CA ILE A 45 6.53 4.26 -5.01
C ILE A 45 5.04 4.18 -4.65
N TYR A 46 4.56 3.01 -4.20
CA TYR A 46 3.17 2.81 -3.82
C TYR A 46 2.73 3.77 -2.71
N ASN A 47 3.59 4.06 -1.74
CA ASN A 47 3.25 4.89 -0.58
C ASN A 47 3.49 6.39 -0.79
N THR A 48 4.43 6.79 -1.66
CA THR A 48 4.87 8.19 -1.82
C THR A 48 4.44 8.84 -3.13
N GLU A 49 4.16 8.06 -4.18
CA GLU A 49 3.94 8.59 -5.54
C GLU A 49 2.58 8.19 -6.12
N ARG A 50 2.05 7.04 -5.72
CA ARG A 50 0.78 6.53 -6.27
C ARG A 50 -0.42 7.22 -5.64
N SER A 51 -1.18 7.95 -6.46
CA SER A 51 -2.48 8.48 -6.07
C SER A 51 -3.55 7.38 -6.05
N HIS A 52 -4.44 7.44 -5.07
CA HIS A 52 -5.56 6.50 -4.95
C HIS A 52 -6.89 7.26 -4.92
N GLU A 53 -7.78 6.96 -5.86
CA GLU A 53 -9.12 7.59 -5.94
C GLU A 53 -9.90 7.44 -4.62
N ALA A 54 -9.82 6.26 -3.98
CA ALA A 54 -10.45 6.00 -2.69
C ALA A 54 -9.90 6.87 -1.54
N LEU A 55 -8.74 7.50 -1.73
CA LEU A 55 -8.10 8.43 -0.80
C LEU A 55 -8.18 9.88 -1.31
N ASN A 56 -9.20 10.23 -2.11
CA ASN A 56 -9.32 11.55 -2.76
C ASN A 56 -8.09 11.91 -3.60
N ASN A 57 -7.56 10.93 -4.34
CA ASN A 57 -6.34 11.04 -5.15
C ASN A 57 -5.06 11.38 -4.37
N MET A 58 -5.07 11.23 -3.05
CA MET A 58 -3.85 11.28 -2.24
C MET A 58 -3.08 9.97 -2.31
N THR A 59 -1.78 10.07 -2.07
CA THR A 59 -0.92 8.95 -1.73
C THR A 59 -1.22 8.41 -0.33
N PRO A 60 -0.86 7.16 -0.02
CA PRO A 60 -1.05 6.61 1.32
C PRO A 60 -0.39 7.44 2.42
N ILE A 61 0.79 8.03 2.17
CA ILE A 61 1.50 8.88 3.14
C ILE A 61 0.79 10.22 3.35
N GLU A 62 0.33 10.86 2.29
CA GLU A 62 -0.45 12.10 2.40
C GLU A 62 -1.73 11.87 3.20
N TYR A 63 -2.48 10.81 2.86
CA TYR A 63 -3.69 10.45 3.58
C TYR A 63 -3.41 10.18 5.07
N LYS A 64 -2.35 9.42 5.37
CA LYS A 64 -1.93 9.15 6.76
C LYS A 64 -1.56 10.42 7.51
N THR A 65 -0.86 11.34 6.86
CA THR A 65 -0.42 12.61 7.44
C THR A 65 -1.61 13.51 7.73
N LEU A 66 -2.53 13.66 6.78
CA LEU A 66 -3.76 14.41 6.95
C LEU A 66 -4.61 13.85 8.10
N ASN A 67 -4.82 12.52 8.14
CA ASN A 67 -5.58 11.90 9.23
C ASN A 67 -4.91 12.10 10.58
N ARG A 68 -3.58 12.04 10.66
CA ARG A 68 -2.86 12.33 11.91
C ARG A 68 -3.10 13.76 12.38
N LEU A 69 -3.02 14.74 11.47
CA LEU A 69 -3.26 16.14 11.78
C LEU A 69 -4.71 16.37 12.24
N LEU A 70 -5.69 15.85 11.51
CA LEU A 70 -7.11 15.96 11.87
C LEU A 70 -7.43 15.32 13.23
N ASN A 71 -6.81 14.18 13.55
CA ASN A 71 -6.99 13.54 14.85
C ASN A 71 -6.26 14.26 15.98
N SER A 72 -5.20 15.03 15.70
CA SER A 72 -4.52 15.86 16.71
C SER A 72 -5.26 17.16 17.05
N LEU A 73 -6.23 17.55 16.22
CA LEU A 73 -7.07 18.74 16.39
C LEU A 73 -8.44 18.43 17.02
N ARG A 74 -8.71 17.17 17.33
CA ARG A 74 -9.90 16.68 18.04
C ARG A 74 -9.59 16.49 19.51
#